data_AF-A0A941AR12-F1
#
_entry.id   AF-A0A941AR12-F1
#
_cell.length_a   1.000
_cell.length_b   1.000
_cell.length_c   1.000
_cell.angle_alpha   90.00
_cell.angle_beta   90.00
_cell.angle_gamma   90.00
#
_symmetry.space_group_name_H-M   'P 1'
#
loop_
_entity.id
_entity.type
_entity.pdbx_description
1 polymer ?
#
loop_
_entity_poly.entity_id
_entity_poly.type
_entity_poly.pdbx_seq_one_letter_code
_entity_poly.pdbx_strand_id
1 'polypeptide(L)'
;MPRSSVRDADMRRSRPLVISADEIRARIQADFQRGGKAALVDEDCPGISVHPAAPLPKHEELTWCTRPRGPYRVREHTCLCQPVHYELISCGGIYMFHRVIGVDRPKHSYAGGWRVAEARLWWRRLLAGQVC
;
A
#
# COMPACT_ATOMS: atom_id res chain seq x y z
N MET A 1 30.93 56.22 36.79
CA MET A 1 30.10 56.59 35.62
C MET A 1 30.31 55.53 34.54
N PRO A 2 29.28 54.74 34.20
CA PRO A 2 29.40 53.50 33.44
C PRO A 2 29.12 53.72 31.94
N ARG A 3 29.57 52.80 31.07
CA ARG A 3 28.75 52.30 29.95
C ARG A 3 29.35 51.04 29.32
N SER A 4 28.62 49.95 29.52
CA SER A 4 28.67 48.68 28.81
C SER A 4 28.31 48.82 27.33
N SER A 5 28.89 47.98 26.48
CA SER A 5 28.29 47.45 25.24
C SER A 5 29.20 46.29 24.81
N VAL A 6 28.93 44.99 24.97
CA VAL A 6 27.72 44.16 24.82
C VAL A 6 27.14 44.22 23.40
N ARG A 7 27.53 43.19 22.63
CA ARG A 7 26.85 42.52 21.50
C ARG A 7 26.99 43.19 20.13
N ASP A 8 27.67 42.47 19.25
CA ASP A 8 27.10 42.15 17.93
C ASP A 8 27.19 40.64 17.74
N ALA A 9 26.10 39.99 18.13
CA ALA A 9 25.86 38.59 17.84
C ALA A 9 25.56 38.46 16.35
N ASP A 10 26.38 37.67 15.67
CA ASP A 10 26.15 37.12 14.33
C ASP A 10 24.81 36.37 14.32
N MET A 11 23.71 37.09 14.04
CA MET A 11 22.38 36.54 13.80
C MET A 11 22.40 35.79 12.46
N ARG A 12 22.93 34.57 12.49
CA ARG A 12 22.60 33.53 11.52
C ARG A 12 21.10 33.27 11.62
N ARG A 13 20.34 33.94 10.77
CA ARG A 13 18.94 33.62 10.51
C ARG A 13 18.89 32.23 9.90
N SER A 14 18.76 31.22 10.75
CA SER A 14 18.31 29.89 10.33
C SER A 14 16.91 30.04 9.75
N ARG A 15 16.82 30.20 8.43
CA ARG A 15 15.58 30.05 7.69
C ARG A 15 15.07 28.63 7.94
N PRO A 16 13.81 28.43 8.36
CA PRO A 16 13.24 27.10 8.32
C PRO A 16 13.20 26.68 6.84
N LEU A 17 13.77 25.52 6.52
CA LEU A 17 13.56 24.85 5.24
C LEU A 17 12.08 24.46 5.17
N VAL A 18 11.24 25.40 4.71
CA VAL A 18 9.86 25.09 4.32
C VAL A 18 9.96 24.33 3.01
N ILE A 19 10.07 23.02 3.11
CA ILE A 19 10.01 22.12 1.96
C ILE A 19 8.62 22.31 1.35
N SER A 20 8.55 22.68 0.07
CA SER A 20 7.29 22.93 -0.61
C SER A 20 6.44 21.65 -0.61
N ALA A 21 5.11 21.77 -0.57
CA ALA A 21 4.21 20.63 -0.70
C ALA A 21 4.46 19.84 -2.00
N ASP A 22 4.91 20.51 -3.06
CA ASP A 22 5.27 19.88 -4.33
C ASP A 22 6.58 19.09 -4.24
N GLU A 23 7.50 19.53 -3.37
CA GLU A 23 8.79 18.87 -3.12
C GLU A 23 8.62 17.66 -2.19
N ILE A 24 7.66 17.72 -1.26
CA ILE A 24 7.19 16.57 -0.48
C ILE A 24 6.52 15.55 -1.41
N ARG A 25 5.62 15.99 -2.31
CA ARG A 25 4.98 15.11 -3.30
C ARG A 25 6.00 14.46 -4.23
N ALA A 26 6.97 15.23 -4.72
CA ALA A 26 8.03 14.72 -5.58
C ALA A 26 8.90 13.66 -4.89
N ARG A 27 9.20 13.83 -3.58
CA ARG A 27 9.92 12.81 -2.79
C ARG A 27 9.09 11.55 -2.59
N ILE A 28 7.81 11.67 -2.21
CA ILE A 28 6.91 10.51 -2.07
C ILE A 28 6.78 9.75 -3.41
N GLN A 29 6.64 10.48 -4.52
CA GLN A 29 6.56 9.90 -5.86
C GLN A 29 7.86 9.22 -6.28
N ALA A 30 9.01 9.84 -5.97
CA ALA A 30 10.33 9.30 -6.27
C ALA A 30 10.63 8.05 -5.43
N ASP A 31 10.24 8.02 -4.15
CA ASP A 31 10.42 6.86 -3.27
C ASP A 31 9.52 5.68 -3.70
N PHE A 32 8.30 5.98 -4.16
CA PHE A 32 7.42 4.98 -4.77
C PHE A 32 8.01 4.39 -6.06
N GLN A 33 8.63 5.22 -6.90
CA GLN A 33 9.27 4.78 -8.15
C GLN A 33 10.62 4.09 -7.93
N ARG A 34 11.32 4.37 -6.81
CA ARG A 34 12.59 3.73 -6.44
C ARG A 34 12.42 2.35 -5.81
N GLY A 35 11.18 1.96 -5.45
CA GLY A 35 10.79 0.63 -4.94
C GLY A 35 10.85 -0.51 -5.98
N GLY A 36 11.84 -0.47 -6.88
CA GLY A 36 12.02 -1.41 -7.98
C GLY A 36 13.28 -2.27 -7.84
N LYS A 37 13.39 -3.07 -6.77
CA LYS A 37 13.94 -4.44 -6.80
C LYS A 37 13.75 -5.12 -5.44
N ALA A 38 13.37 -6.40 -5.53
CA ALA A 38 13.04 -7.35 -4.47
C ALA A 38 14.00 -7.39 -3.27
N ALA A 39 13.43 -7.89 -2.17
CA ALA A 39 14.02 -8.17 -0.86
C ALA A 39 14.09 -6.98 0.11
N LEU A 40 12.92 -6.47 0.54
CA LEU A 40 12.83 -6.11 1.96
C LEU A 40 13.01 -7.42 2.72
N VAL A 41 14.06 -7.47 3.53
CA VAL A 41 14.46 -8.65 4.27
C VAL A 41 13.27 -9.13 5.09
N ASP A 42 12.94 -10.40 4.86
CA ASP A 42 11.80 -11.14 5.39
C ASP A 42 12.06 -11.54 6.86
N GLU A 43 12.60 -10.64 7.69
CA GLU A 43 13.12 -11.03 9.02
C GLU A 43 12.01 -11.44 10.00
N ASP A 44 10.78 -10.94 9.83
CA ASP A 44 9.65 -11.22 10.73
C ASP A 44 8.44 -11.86 10.03
N CYS A 45 8.59 -12.33 8.78
CA CYS A 45 7.46 -12.97 8.11
C CYS A 45 7.32 -14.43 8.56
N PRO A 46 6.15 -14.85 9.08
CA PRO A 46 5.95 -16.22 9.54
C PRO A 46 5.80 -17.22 8.37
N GLY A 47 5.75 -16.75 7.11
CA GLY A 47 5.65 -17.61 5.93
C GLY A 47 4.37 -18.45 5.83
N ILE A 48 3.34 -18.14 6.64
CA ILE A 48 2.11 -18.94 6.76
C ILE A 48 1.25 -18.85 5.48
N SER A 49 1.29 -17.71 4.80
CA SER A 49 0.47 -17.42 3.62
C SER A 49 1.31 -16.84 2.49
N VAL A 50 0.81 -16.95 1.26
CA VAL A 50 1.55 -16.53 0.05
C VAL A 50 1.68 -15.01 0.00
N HIS A 51 2.86 -14.53 -0.38
CA HIS A 51 3.07 -13.13 -0.76
C HIS A 51 2.65 -12.91 -2.22
N PRO A 52 1.84 -11.88 -2.52
CA PRO A 52 1.60 -11.52 -3.91
C PRO A 52 2.92 -11.01 -4.53
N ALA A 53 3.17 -11.38 -5.77
CA ALA A 53 4.25 -10.76 -6.54
C ALA A 53 3.94 -9.28 -6.78
N ALA A 54 4.99 -8.48 -6.94
CA ALA A 54 4.83 -7.08 -7.35
C ALA A 54 4.06 -6.99 -8.70
N PRO A 55 3.20 -5.98 -8.90
CA PRO A 55 2.51 -5.79 -10.17
C PRO A 55 3.47 -5.72 -11.35
N LEU A 56 3.18 -6.48 -12.41
CA LEU A 56 3.95 -6.48 -13.64
C LEU A 56 3.67 -5.20 -14.45
N PRO A 57 4.58 -4.75 -15.34
CA PRO A 57 4.39 -3.53 -16.13
C PRO A 57 3.15 -3.48 -17.03
N LYS A 58 2.56 -4.63 -17.36
CA LYS A 58 1.33 -4.78 -18.18
C LYS A 58 0.24 -5.52 -17.42
N HIS A 59 0.17 -5.33 -16.11
CA HIS A 59 -0.91 -5.91 -15.31
C HIS A 59 -2.26 -5.31 -15.72
N GLU A 60 -3.31 -6.10 -15.53
CA GLU A 60 -4.68 -5.65 -15.78
C GLU A 60 -5.24 -5.00 -14.51
N GLU A 61 -5.78 -3.79 -14.65
CA GLU A 61 -6.37 -3.04 -13.54
C GLU A 61 -7.79 -3.55 -13.23
N LEU A 62 -8.05 -3.85 -11.96
CA LEU A 62 -9.38 -4.20 -11.51
C LEU A 62 -10.19 -2.96 -11.17
N THR A 63 -11.50 -3.04 -11.42
CA THR A 63 -12.42 -2.01 -10.94
C THR A 63 -12.75 -2.25 -9.47
N TRP A 64 -12.29 -1.33 -8.61
CA TRP A 64 -12.45 -1.40 -7.17
C TRP A 64 -13.66 -0.58 -6.68
N CYS A 65 -14.43 -1.13 -5.75
CA CYS A 65 -15.52 -0.48 -5.03
C CYS A 65 -15.22 -0.42 -3.52
N THR A 66 -15.96 0.42 -2.80
CA THR A 66 -15.72 0.67 -1.36
C THR A 66 -16.49 -0.26 -0.42
N ARG A 67 -17.38 -1.10 -0.96
CA ARG A 67 -18.22 -2.00 -0.16
C ARG A 67 -18.31 -3.38 -0.79
N PRO A 68 -18.36 -4.45 0.01
CA PRO A 68 -18.68 -5.78 -0.49
C PRO A 68 -20.14 -5.83 -0.92
N ARG A 69 -20.50 -6.84 -1.73
CA ARG A 69 -21.90 -7.07 -2.15
C ARG A 69 -22.83 -7.58 -1.03
N GLY A 70 -22.30 -7.92 0.14
CA GLY A 70 -23.05 -8.38 1.31
C GLY A 70 -22.12 -8.93 2.41
N PRO A 71 -22.67 -9.53 3.48
CA PRO A 71 -21.89 -10.29 4.45
C PRO A 71 -21.05 -11.37 3.75
N TYR A 72 -19.82 -11.56 4.19
CA TYR A 72 -18.87 -12.41 3.49
C TYR A 72 -18.07 -13.32 4.43
N ARG A 73 -17.48 -14.36 3.83
CA ARG A 73 -16.49 -15.22 4.48
C ARG A 73 -15.19 -15.19 3.69
N VAL A 74 -14.07 -15.08 4.39
CA VAL A 74 -12.73 -15.24 3.82
C VAL A 74 -12.53 -16.70 3.42
N ARG A 75 -11.98 -16.93 2.23
CA ARG A 75 -11.70 -18.26 1.67
C ARG A 75 -10.22 -18.51 1.50
N GLU A 76 -9.47 -17.46 1.14
CA GLU A 76 -8.01 -17.43 1.07
C GLU A 76 -7.53 -16.02 1.42
N HIS A 77 -6.27 -15.88 1.82
CA HIS A 77 -5.65 -14.61 2.12
C HIS A 77 -4.16 -14.64 1.77
N THR A 78 -3.59 -13.48 1.48
CA THR A 78 -2.13 -13.31 1.39
C THR A 78 -1.51 -13.09 2.76
N CYS A 79 -0.18 -13.20 2.85
CA CYS A 79 0.51 -12.83 4.08
C CYS A 79 0.19 -11.39 4.51
N LEU A 80 0.17 -11.16 5.82
CA LEU A 80 -0.14 -9.87 6.44
C LEU A 80 1.13 -9.05 6.77
N CYS A 81 2.33 -9.56 6.46
CA CYS A 81 3.59 -8.85 6.72
C CYS A 81 3.79 -7.63 5.82
N GLN A 82 3.04 -7.52 4.71
CA GLN A 82 3.13 -6.41 3.77
C GLN A 82 2.06 -5.35 4.06
N PRO A 83 2.34 -4.06 3.76
CA PRO A 83 1.35 -3.00 3.91
C PRO A 83 0.08 -3.21 3.10
N VAL A 84 0.15 -3.97 2.01
CA VAL A 84 -1.02 -4.35 1.21
C VAL A 84 -1.19 -5.86 1.31
N HIS A 85 -2.37 -6.29 1.76
CA HIS A 85 -2.77 -7.69 1.71
C HIS A 85 -4.13 -7.84 1.06
N TYR A 86 -4.39 -9.05 0.57
CA TYR A 86 -5.57 -9.40 -0.17
C TYR A 86 -6.24 -10.62 0.44
N GLU A 87 -7.56 -10.65 0.35
CA GLU A 87 -8.38 -11.81 0.69
C GLU A 87 -9.27 -12.17 -0.50
N LEU A 88 -9.44 -13.46 -0.74
CA LEU A 88 -10.51 -13.97 -1.59
C LEU A 88 -11.73 -14.19 -0.69
N ILE A 89 -12.79 -13.43 -0.90
CA ILE A 89 -14.02 -13.49 -0.09
C ILE A 89 -15.18 -14.08 -0.88
N SER A 90 -16.13 -14.69 -0.17
CA SER A 90 -17.38 -15.22 -0.72
C SER A 90 -18.59 -14.55 -0.09
N CYS A 91 -19.45 -13.97 -0.93
CA CYS A 91 -20.69 -13.28 -0.61
C CYS A 91 -21.85 -14.08 -1.23
N GLY A 92 -22.39 -15.08 -0.52
CA GLY A 92 -23.53 -15.86 -1.02
C GLY A 92 -23.32 -16.56 -2.37
N GLY A 93 -22.11 -17.11 -2.62
CA GLY A 93 -21.76 -17.79 -3.88
C GLY A 93 -21.13 -16.88 -4.94
N ILE A 94 -21.17 -15.57 -4.75
CA ILE A 94 -20.39 -14.59 -5.52
C ILE A 94 -19.04 -14.40 -4.85
N TYR A 95 -17.97 -14.30 -5.63
CA TYR A 95 -16.62 -14.11 -5.12
C TYR A 95 -16.07 -12.74 -5.50
N MET A 96 -15.31 -12.18 -4.58
CA MET A 96 -14.69 -10.87 -4.71
C MET A 96 -13.30 -10.91 -4.08
N PHE A 97 -12.44 -10.00 -4.50
CA PHE A 97 -11.27 -9.63 -3.72
C PHE A 97 -11.63 -8.59 -2.69
N HIS A 98 -10.95 -8.67 -1.55
CA HIS A 98 -10.90 -7.63 -0.55
C HIS A 98 -9.43 -7.23 -0.40
N ARG A 99 -9.10 -6.00 -0.76
CA ARG A 99 -7.77 -5.40 -0.62
C ARG A 99 -7.78 -4.48 0.59
N VAL A 100 -6.84 -4.72 1.50
CA VAL A 100 -6.61 -3.90 2.68
C VAL A 100 -5.24 -3.25 2.56
N ILE A 101 -5.21 -1.93 2.68
CA ILE A 101 -3.97 -1.14 2.71
C ILE A 101 -3.77 -0.67 4.15
N GLY A 102 -2.86 -1.32 4.86
CA GLY A 102 -2.41 -1.03 6.22
C GLY A 102 -1.56 0.24 6.26
N VAL A 103 -2.24 1.37 6.39
CA VAL A 103 -1.69 2.67 6.85
C VAL A 103 -2.35 3.01 8.20
N ASP A 104 -2.04 4.15 8.83
CA ASP A 104 -2.62 4.60 10.12
C ASP A 104 -4.14 4.37 10.27
N ARG A 105 -4.87 4.43 9.15
CA ARG A 105 -6.25 3.96 9.03
C ARG A 105 -6.36 2.99 7.85
N PRO A 106 -6.65 1.70 8.09
CA PRO A 106 -6.77 0.71 7.03
C PRO A 106 -7.79 1.15 5.97
N LYS A 107 -7.37 1.15 4.70
CA LYS A 107 -8.28 1.39 3.57
C LYS A 107 -8.74 0.06 3.00
N HIS A 108 -10.06 -0.08 2.88
CA HIS A 108 -10.70 -1.28 2.38
C HIS A 108 -11.25 -1.02 0.97
N SER A 109 -10.98 -1.94 0.05
CA SER A 109 -11.51 -1.91 -1.30
C SER A 109 -11.83 -3.31 -1.78
N TYR A 110 -12.81 -3.43 -2.67
CA TYR A 110 -13.33 -4.71 -3.13
C TYR A 110 -13.40 -4.74 -4.65
N ALA A 111 -13.13 -5.88 -5.28
CA ALA A 111 -13.25 -6.03 -6.73
C ALA A 111 -13.92 -7.36 -7.07
N GLY A 112 -14.69 -7.38 -8.14
CA GLY A 112 -15.26 -8.61 -8.70
C GLY A 112 -16.78 -8.69 -8.67
N GLY A 113 -17.29 -9.88 -8.35
CA GLY A 113 -18.63 -10.30 -8.76
C GLY A 113 -18.61 -11.60 -9.56
N TRP A 114 -17.62 -12.45 -9.31
CA TRP A 114 -17.31 -13.59 -10.15
C TRP A 114 -17.91 -14.88 -9.61
N ARG A 115 -18.06 -15.86 -10.50
CA ARG A 115 -18.28 -17.26 -10.09
C ARG A 115 -16.96 -17.87 -9.60
N VAL A 116 -17.05 -18.97 -8.87
CA VAL A 116 -15.90 -19.60 -8.19
C VAL A 116 -14.71 -19.88 -9.11
N ALA A 117 -14.93 -20.46 -10.30
CA ALA A 117 -13.85 -20.84 -11.22
C ALA A 117 -13.10 -19.60 -11.75
N GLU A 118 -13.84 -18.58 -12.10
CA GLU A 118 -13.31 -17.30 -12.56
C GLU A 118 -12.55 -16.58 -11.43
N ALA A 119 -13.12 -16.55 -10.22
CA ALA A 119 -12.47 -15.94 -9.06
C ALA A 119 -11.12 -16.61 -8.72
N ARG A 120 -11.02 -17.94 -8.85
CA ARG A 120 -9.77 -18.67 -8.65
C ARG A 120 -8.75 -18.37 -9.75
N LEU A 121 -9.19 -18.13 -10.99
CA LEU A 121 -8.30 -17.67 -12.05
C LEU A 121 -7.75 -16.28 -11.72
N TRP A 122 -8.62 -15.32 -11.40
CA TRP A 122 -8.19 -13.99 -10.97
C TRP A 122 -7.23 -14.06 -9.79
N TRP A 123 -7.50 -14.93 -8.81
CA TRP A 123 -6.68 -15.04 -7.60
C TRP A 123 -5.25 -15.44 -7.93
N ARG A 124 -5.08 -16.46 -8.80
CA ARG A 124 -3.75 -16.85 -9.28
C ARG A 124 -3.05 -15.74 -10.04
N ARG A 125 -3.79 -14.99 -10.88
CA ARG A 125 -3.25 -13.84 -11.62
C ARG A 125 -2.79 -12.74 -10.66
N LEU A 126 -3.54 -12.49 -9.58
CA LEU A 126 -3.19 -11.50 -8.56
C LEU A 126 -1.91 -11.89 -7.83
N LEU A 127 -1.82 -13.15 -7.39
CA LEU A 127 -0.60 -13.65 -6.75
C LEU A 127 0.62 -13.59 -7.67
N ALA A 128 0.43 -13.73 -8.98
CA ALA A 128 1.48 -13.60 -9.99
C ALA A 128 1.78 -12.14 -10.41
N GLY A 129 1.14 -11.13 -9.81
CA GLY A 129 1.33 -9.72 -10.16
C GLY A 129 0.73 -9.33 -11.52
N GLN A 130 -0.13 -10.16 -12.09
CA GLN A 130 -0.73 -9.93 -13.41
C GLN A 130 -1.98 -9.06 -13.36
N VAL A 131 -2.54 -8.82 -12.17
CA VAL A 131 -3.74 -7.98 -11.95
C VAL A 131 -3.59 -7.18 -10.65
N CYS A 132 -4.15 -5.97 -10.55
CA CYS A 132 -4.04 -5.15 -9.33
C CYS A 132 -5.25 -4.28 -8.97
#